data_AF-X0BJD2-F1
#
_entry.id   AF-X0BJD2-F1
#
_cell.length_a   1.000
_cell.length_b   1.000
_cell.length_c   1.000
_cell.angle_alpha   90.00
_cell.angle_beta   90.00
_cell.angle_gamma   90.00
#
_symmetry.space_group_name_H-M   'P 1'
#
loop_
_entity.id
_entity.type
_entity.pdbx_description
1 polymer ?
#
loop_
_entity_poly.entity_id
_entity_poly.type
_entity_poly.pdbx_seq_one_letter_code
_entity_poly.pdbx_strand_id
1 'polypeptide(L)'
;MGFYNKIDARQTGYQIMNPTLLELPRGGNSSHDFLVIARTKHIAKNIHHKQYQLARQIASFANLTYDSFGRPLLKTGKWSKLLVEDFGVPEHHCKGQPNIDKYIGPEDMKLFWTRTGEPLLIFTHQVNDKNMCQGQFLIDVRAALVELEQVLGPEFSSLLPPIRFASPVGLRRDAPPGQENHPRYQREKNWAPGQSPFGSVSELLLMAEPGQLFRWISNDEPVELVLGAKDHRSAVEEPYPATAKPGETWHSRKSMTCVHDVMLHDEHVHQSTPMLTLTLCHRGSCEPDRQNTVMLGMVQRRQDPPAAPFTCFHLQIMGF
;
A
#
# COMPACT_ATOMS: atom_id res chain seq x y z
N MET A 1 -11.38 13.24 -3.13
CA MET A 1 -10.46 13.12 -1.98
C MET A 1 -10.51 14.40 -1.16
N GLY A 2 -10.98 14.33 0.08
CA GLY A 2 -10.95 15.47 1.01
C GLY A 2 -9.59 15.58 1.69
N PHE A 3 -9.15 16.80 1.99
CA PHE A 3 -8.05 17.01 2.93
C PHE A 3 -8.61 16.93 4.35
N TYR A 4 -8.18 15.94 5.12
CA TYR A 4 -8.58 15.79 6.52
C TYR A 4 -7.47 16.31 7.41
N ASN A 5 -7.79 17.18 8.36
CA ASN A 5 -6.77 17.78 9.23
C ASN A 5 -6.32 16.83 10.33
N LYS A 6 -7.19 15.89 10.75
CA LYS A 6 -6.95 15.01 11.89
C LYS A 6 -7.92 13.82 11.91
N ILE A 7 -7.51 12.74 12.58
CA ILE A 7 -8.40 11.67 13.08
C ILE A 7 -8.46 11.77 14.61
N ASP A 8 -9.66 11.96 15.17
CA ASP A 8 -9.90 11.88 16.62
C ASP A 8 -10.27 10.44 16.99
N ALA A 9 -9.26 9.68 17.42
CA ALA A 9 -9.39 8.29 17.82
C ALA A 9 -9.57 8.09 19.34
N ARG A 10 -9.81 9.15 20.12
CA ARG A 10 -9.83 9.07 21.60
C ARG A 10 -10.81 8.05 22.15
N GLN A 11 -11.95 7.85 21.48
CA GLN A 11 -12.97 6.90 21.93
C GLN A 11 -12.56 5.44 21.80
N THR A 12 -11.57 5.12 20.95
CA THR A 12 -11.03 3.76 20.84
C THR A 12 -10.18 3.37 22.04
N GLY A 13 -9.63 4.36 22.77
CA GLY A 13 -8.64 4.12 23.83
C GLY A 13 -7.22 3.87 23.31
N TYR A 14 -6.98 3.92 22.00
CA TYR A 14 -5.67 3.69 21.40
C TYR A 14 -5.06 4.95 20.81
N GLN A 15 -3.75 5.08 20.94
CA GLN A 15 -2.97 6.01 20.13
C GLN A 15 -2.75 5.38 18.75
N ILE A 16 -3.16 6.11 17.70
CA ILE A 16 -3.04 5.65 16.30
C ILE A 16 -1.94 6.42 15.55
N MET A 17 -1.29 5.74 14.61
CA MET A 17 -0.24 6.25 13.75
C MET A 17 -0.39 5.64 12.35
N ASN A 18 0.05 6.37 11.31
CA ASN A 18 0.02 5.92 9.90
C ASN A 18 -1.31 5.25 9.49
N PRO A 19 -2.44 5.96 9.63
CA PRO A 19 -3.74 5.41 9.29
C PRO A 19 -3.88 5.20 7.78
N THR A 20 -4.52 4.11 7.40
CA THR A 20 -5.11 3.89 6.08
C THR A 20 -6.62 3.94 6.19
N LEU A 21 -7.28 4.41 5.13
CA LEU A 21 -8.72 4.66 5.10
C LEU A 21 -9.34 3.89 3.93
N LEU A 22 -10.52 3.31 4.16
CA LEU A 22 -11.41 2.80 3.13
C LEU A 22 -12.71 3.59 3.22
N GLU A 23 -13.05 4.38 2.20
CA GLU A 23 -14.35 5.08 2.15
C GLU A 23 -15.46 4.05 1.98
N LEU A 24 -16.48 4.12 2.84
CA LEU A 24 -17.61 3.22 2.79
C LEU A 24 -18.69 3.80 1.85
N PRO A 25 -19.45 2.96 1.14
CA PRO A 25 -20.49 3.39 0.22
C PRO A 25 -21.56 4.21 0.94
N ARG A 26 -21.88 5.38 0.37
CA ARG A 26 -22.95 6.26 0.87
C ARG A 26 -24.29 5.76 0.33
N GLY A 27 -25.26 5.53 1.21
CA GLY A 27 -26.62 5.11 0.84
C GLY A 27 -27.02 3.70 1.25
N GLY A 28 -26.12 2.92 1.85
CA GLY A 28 -26.49 1.70 2.58
C GLY A 28 -26.89 2.00 4.03
N ASN A 29 -27.21 0.96 4.81
CA ASN A 29 -27.40 1.05 6.27
C ASN A 29 -26.14 1.47 7.05
N SER A 30 -25.05 1.78 6.36
CA SER A 30 -23.80 2.19 7.00
C SER A 30 -23.95 3.57 7.63
N SER A 31 -23.90 3.61 8.95
CA SER A 31 -23.78 4.85 9.73
C SER A 31 -22.35 5.40 9.75
N HIS A 32 -21.46 4.80 8.95
CA HIS A 32 -20.03 5.02 8.93
C HIS A 32 -19.54 5.50 7.57
N ASP A 33 -18.75 6.58 7.53
CA ASP A 33 -18.16 7.07 6.28
C ASP A 33 -16.87 6.32 5.91
N PHE A 34 -16.13 5.82 6.90
CA PHE A 34 -14.82 5.18 6.68
C PHE A 34 -14.60 3.98 7.59
N LEU A 35 -13.91 2.97 7.06
CA LEU A 35 -13.10 2.06 7.86
C LEU A 35 -11.68 2.62 7.95
N VAL A 36 -11.17 2.72 9.17
CA VAL A 36 -9.80 3.14 9.49
C VAL A 36 -9.04 1.92 9.99
N ILE A 37 -7.87 1.65 9.40
CA ILE A 37 -6.88 0.75 10.00
C ILE A 37 -5.61 1.53 10.25
N ALA A 38 -5.07 1.44 11.47
CA ALA A 38 -3.89 2.21 11.84
C ALA A 38 -2.97 1.41 12.77
N ARG A 39 -1.70 1.81 12.78
CA ARG A 39 -0.73 1.28 13.73
C ARG A 39 -1.03 1.84 15.12
N THR A 40 -0.90 0.99 16.14
CA THR A 40 -0.88 1.42 17.54
C THR A 40 0.46 1.08 18.20
N LYS A 41 0.64 1.48 19.46
CA LYS A 41 1.90 1.31 20.20
C LYS A 41 2.35 -0.16 20.17
N HIS A 42 3.59 -0.42 19.81
CA HIS A 42 4.18 -1.76 19.88
C HIS A 42 4.32 -2.21 21.34
N ILE A 43 4.24 -3.52 21.59
CA ILE A 43 4.47 -4.07 22.93
C ILE A 43 5.64 -5.05 22.92
N ALA A 44 6.42 -5.02 24.00
CA ALA A 44 7.48 -6.01 24.18
C ALA A 44 6.86 -7.38 24.48
N LYS A 45 7.36 -8.43 23.81
CA LYS A 45 6.96 -9.83 24.03
C LYS A 45 8.21 -10.69 24.12
N ASN A 46 8.33 -11.48 25.18
CA ASN A 46 9.43 -12.43 25.34
C ASN A 46 9.00 -13.81 24.82
N ILE A 47 9.79 -14.41 23.94
CA ILE A 47 9.55 -15.75 23.40
C ILE A 47 10.90 -16.47 23.40
N HIS A 48 11.00 -17.62 24.09
CA HIS A 48 12.23 -18.43 24.18
C HIS A 48 13.49 -17.61 24.51
N HIS A 49 13.42 -16.77 25.56
CA HIS A 49 14.50 -15.88 26.01
C HIS A 49 14.95 -14.79 25.01
N LYS A 50 14.25 -14.60 23.90
CA LYS A 50 14.45 -13.48 22.97
C LYS A 50 13.34 -12.46 23.12
N GLN A 51 13.71 -11.17 23.16
CA GLN A 51 12.76 -10.06 23.21
C GLN A 51 12.31 -9.67 21.80
N TYR A 52 11.01 -9.51 21.64
CA TYR A 52 10.36 -9.08 20.41
C TYR A 52 9.53 -7.82 20.63
N GLN A 53 9.32 -7.07 19.57
CA GLN A 53 8.39 -5.95 19.47
C GLN A 53 7.19 -6.42 18.63
N LEU A 54 6.06 -6.64 19.30
CA LEU A 54 4.82 -6.98 18.62
C LEU A 54 4.23 -5.72 17.97
N ALA A 55 4.24 -5.71 16.64
CA ALA A 55 3.53 -4.74 15.82
C ALA A 55 2.02 -4.96 16.02
N ARG A 56 1.30 -3.86 16.27
CA ARG A 56 -0.13 -3.90 16.53
C ARG A 56 -0.86 -2.94 15.62
N GLN A 57 -1.92 -3.44 15.01
CA GLN A 57 -2.80 -2.68 14.14
C GLN A 57 -4.19 -2.67 14.75
N ILE A 58 -4.93 -1.58 14.55
CA ILE A 58 -6.28 -1.41 15.05
C ILE A 58 -7.21 -1.00 13.92
N ALA A 59 -8.34 -1.70 13.82
CA ALA A 59 -9.47 -1.32 12.99
C ALA A 59 -10.48 -0.51 13.81
N SER A 60 -11.05 0.54 13.22
CA SER A 60 -12.18 1.30 13.78
C SER A 60 -12.99 1.94 12.66
N PHE A 61 -14.28 2.19 12.90
CA PHE A 61 -15.12 2.95 11.99
C PHE A 61 -15.14 4.43 12.37
N ALA A 62 -15.14 5.31 11.37
CA ALA A 62 -15.09 6.76 11.56
C ALA A 62 -16.06 7.51 10.64
N ASN A 63 -16.48 8.68 11.10
CA ASN A 63 -17.32 9.61 10.36
C ASN A 63 -16.62 10.92 10.08
N LEU A 64 -16.88 11.48 8.90
CA LEU A 64 -16.51 12.84 8.57
C LEU A 64 -17.40 13.79 9.37
N THR A 65 -16.75 14.58 10.20
CA THR A 65 -17.36 15.63 11.02
C THR A 65 -16.59 16.93 10.81
N TYR A 66 -17.00 17.97 11.52
CA TYR A 66 -16.33 19.25 11.51
C TYR A 66 -16.04 19.67 12.96
N ASP A 67 -14.86 20.24 13.19
CA ASP A 67 -14.54 20.80 14.50
C ASP A 67 -15.24 22.15 14.74
N SER A 68 -15.00 22.76 15.90
CA SER A 68 -15.60 24.06 16.26
C SER A 68 -15.21 25.21 15.33
N PHE A 69 -14.20 25.05 14.49
CA PHE A 69 -13.74 26.02 13.51
C PHE A 69 -14.19 25.65 12.08
N GLY A 70 -15.07 24.66 11.93
CA GLY A 70 -15.56 24.19 10.62
C GLY A 70 -14.52 23.40 9.83
N ARG A 71 -13.47 22.88 10.46
CA ARG A 71 -12.42 22.12 9.78
C ARG A 71 -12.77 20.63 9.72
N PRO A 72 -12.57 19.95 8.57
CA PRO A 72 -12.83 18.51 8.43
C PRO A 72 -12.05 17.67 9.45
N LEU A 73 -12.77 16.82 10.18
CA LEU A 73 -12.26 15.92 11.22
C LEU A 73 -12.90 14.54 11.07
N LEU A 74 -12.08 13.50 10.97
CA LEU A 74 -12.58 12.13 11.08
C LEU A 74 -12.70 11.76 12.56
N LYS A 75 -13.89 11.37 13.02
CA LYS A 75 -14.14 11.00 14.42
C LYS A 75 -14.50 9.53 14.50
N THR A 76 -13.73 8.77 15.29
CA THR A 76 -14.02 7.34 15.51
C THR A 76 -15.08 7.15 16.59
N GLY A 77 -15.77 6.02 16.53
CA GLY A 77 -16.62 5.55 17.63
C GLY A 77 -15.84 4.87 18.76
N LYS A 78 -16.59 4.24 19.67
CA LYS A 78 -16.03 3.38 20.74
C LYS A 78 -15.58 2.02 20.23
N TRP A 79 -16.20 1.52 19.16
CA TRP A 79 -15.85 0.22 18.60
C TRP A 79 -14.46 0.27 17.96
N SER A 80 -13.65 -0.73 18.30
CA SER A 80 -12.36 -0.96 17.67
C SER A 80 -11.93 -2.41 17.87
N LYS A 81 -11.08 -2.92 16.98
CA LYS A 81 -10.56 -4.28 17.02
C LYS A 81 -9.05 -4.27 16.79
N LEU A 82 -8.31 -4.95 17.67
CA LEU A 82 -6.89 -5.21 17.44
C LEU A 82 -6.72 -6.33 16.42
N LEU A 83 -6.00 -6.05 15.34
CA LEU A 83 -5.67 -7.01 14.28
C LEU A 83 -4.33 -7.70 14.61
N VAL A 84 -4.25 -8.29 15.81
CA VAL A 84 -2.98 -8.76 16.42
C VAL A 84 -2.94 -10.28 16.58
N GLU A 85 -4.11 -10.93 16.72
CA GLU A 85 -4.18 -12.35 17.10
C GLU A 85 -4.09 -13.33 15.92
N ASP A 86 -4.14 -12.84 14.67
CA ASP A 86 -4.43 -13.69 13.50
C ASP A 86 -3.26 -13.99 12.55
N PHE A 87 -2.01 -13.64 12.87
CA PHE A 87 -0.92 -13.73 11.86
C PHE A 87 0.39 -14.48 12.21
N GLY A 88 0.48 -15.25 13.31
CA GLY A 88 1.49 -16.33 13.33
C GLY A 88 2.07 -16.83 14.67
N VAL A 89 2.61 -18.05 14.57
CA VAL A 89 3.37 -18.81 15.58
C VAL A 89 4.76 -18.20 15.85
N PRO A 90 5.39 -18.51 17.00
CA PRO A 90 6.54 -17.78 17.55
C PRO A 90 7.87 -17.90 16.78
N GLU A 91 8.02 -18.84 15.86
CA GLU A 91 9.32 -19.17 15.28
C GLU A 91 9.55 -18.52 13.91
N HIS A 92 10.55 -17.63 13.89
CA HIS A 92 11.03 -16.90 12.74
C HIS A 92 12.56 -16.80 12.84
N HIS A 93 13.25 -16.91 11.71
CA HIS A 93 14.70 -16.83 11.63
C HIS A 93 15.14 -15.95 10.46
N CYS A 94 15.12 -14.63 10.67
CA CYS A 94 15.66 -13.67 9.72
C CYS A 94 17.18 -13.54 9.83
N LYS A 95 17.92 -14.60 9.46
CA LYS A 95 19.39 -14.68 9.63
C LYS A 95 20.16 -13.51 8.98
N GLY A 96 19.64 -12.96 7.87
CA GLY A 96 20.25 -11.83 7.15
C GLY A 96 19.77 -10.43 7.56
N GLN A 97 18.78 -10.33 8.47
CA GLN A 97 18.12 -9.06 8.82
C GLN A 97 17.85 -8.95 10.33
N PRO A 98 18.90 -8.90 11.18
CA PRO A 98 18.76 -8.93 12.65
C PRO A 98 17.92 -7.76 13.21
N ASN A 99 17.90 -6.62 12.53
CA ASN A 99 17.06 -5.48 12.91
C ASN A 99 15.56 -5.73 12.72
N ILE A 100 15.20 -6.65 11.84
CA ILE A 100 13.81 -7.00 11.51
C ILE A 100 13.39 -8.24 12.28
N ASP A 101 14.35 -9.13 12.53
CA ASP A 101 14.22 -10.34 13.35
C ASP A 101 13.77 -10.08 14.81
N LYS A 102 13.57 -8.81 15.20
CA LYS A 102 13.02 -8.40 16.50
C LYS A 102 11.55 -7.96 16.43
N TYR A 103 10.94 -7.86 15.25
CA TYR A 103 9.55 -7.45 15.07
C TYR A 103 8.69 -8.65 14.67
N ILE A 104 7.48 -8.73 15.22
CA ILE A 104 6.48 -9.73 14.85
C ILE A 104 5.14 -9.04 14.62
N GLY A 105 4.36 -9.51 13.65
CA GLY A 105 3.03 -8.99 13.37
C GLY A 105 2.98 -8.12 12.11
N PRO A 106 1.76 -7.74 11.68
CA PRO A 106 1.56 -7.07 10.41
C PRO A 106 1.95 -5.58 10.46
N GLU A 107 2.54 -5.09 9.38
CA GLU A 107 2.99 -3.71 9.21
C GLU A 107 2.61 -3.15 7.82
N ASP A 108 2.73 -1.83 7.64
CA ASP A 108 2.55 -1.14 6.35
C ASP A 108 1.21 -1.46 5.65
N MET A 109 0.13 -1.49 6.43
CA MET A 109 -1.23 -1.77 5.95
C MET A 109 -1.76 -0.67 5.03
N LYS A 110 -2.36 -1.05 3.89
CA LYS A 110 -3.09 -0.14 2.99
C LYS A 110 -4.42 -0.77 2.58
N LEU A 111 -5.47 0.05 2.61
CA LEU A 111 -6.83 -0.32 2.24
C LEU A 111 -7.17 0.23 0.85
N PHE A 112 -7.91 -0.54 0.06
CA PHE A 112 -8.43 -0.08 -1.22
C PHE A 112 -9.63 -0.92 -1.68
N TRP A 113 -10.49 -0.32 -2.50
CA TRP A 113 -11.52 -1.05 -3.24
C TRP A 113 -10.99 -1.50 -4.58
N THR A 114 -11.34 -2.70 -5.02
CA THR A 114 -11.24 -3.05 -6.44
C THR A 114 -12.39 -2.42 -7.23
N ARG A 115 -12.28 -2.37 -8.56
CA ARG A 115 -13.31 -1.86 -9.48
C ARG A 115 -14.55 -2.74 -9.48
N THR A 116 -14.41 -4.03 -9.13
CA THR A 116 -15.52 -4.95 -8.88
C THR A 116 -16.15 -4.77 -7.49
N GLY A 117 -15.54 -3.98 -6.61
CA GLY A 117 -16.05 -3.73 -5.26
C GLY A 117 -15.52 -4.67 -4.18
N GLU A 118 -14.43 -5.41 -4.39
CA GLU A 118 -13.77 -6.14 -3.31
C GLU A 118 -13.04 -5.16 -2.38
N PRO A 119 -13.29 -5.16 -1.05
CA PRO A 119 -12.49 -4.38 -0.12
C PRO A 119 -11.22 -5.18 0.22
N LEU A 120 -10.06 -4.72 -0.23
CA LEU A 120 -8.80 -5.42 -0.01
C LEU A 120 -7.88 -4.67 0.96
N LEU A 121 -7.14 -5.47 1.74
CA LEU A 121 -6.07 -5.03 2.61
C LEU A 121 -4.76 -5.62 2.11
N ILE A 122 -3.80 -4.76 1.82
CA ILE A 122 -2.41 -5.15 1.57
C ILE A 122 -1.57 -4.84 2.81
N PHE A 123 -0.71 -5.76 3.24
CA PHE A 123 0.11 -5.61 4.44
C PHE A 123 1.41 -6.39 4.33
N THR A 124 2.39 -6.07 5.15
CA THR A 124 3.63 -6.85 5.27
C THR A 124 3.60 -7.70 6.53
N HIS A 125 4.18 -8.89 6.48
CA HIS A 125 4.29 -9.78 7.63
C HIS A 125 5.57 -10.61 7.55
N GLN A 126 6.14 -10.96 8.69
CA GLN A 126 7.27 -11.88 8.75
C GLN A 126 6.85 -13.28 8.29
N VAL A 127 7.75 -14.01 7.64
CA VAL A 127 7.49 -15.37 7.16
C VAL A 127 8.52 -16.34 7.71
N ASN A 128 8.14 -17.61 7.81
CA ASN A 128 9.06 -18.69 8.13
C ASN A 128 9.59 -19.32 6.83
N ASP A 129 10.44 -18.57 6.12
CA ASP A 129 11.10 -19.00 4.88
C ASP A 129 12.62 -18.91 5.08
N LYS A 130 13.37 -19.80 4.40
CA LYS A 130 14.84 -19.88 4.54
C LYS A 130 15.55 -18.63 4.01
N ASN A 131 14.99 -18.02 2.96
CA ASN A 131 15.58 -16.91 2.22
C ASN A 131 14.78 -15.62 2.44
N MET A 132 13.46 -15.69 2.56
CA MET A 132 12.59 -14.54 2.77
C MET A 132 12.33 -14.30 4.27
N CYS A 133 12.53 -13.07 4.72
CA CYS A 133 12.28 -12.64 6.09
C CYS A 133 10.91 -11.98 6.25
N GLN A 134 10.53 -11.11 5.30
CA GLN A 134 9.28 -10.36 5.33
C GLN A 134 8.62 -10.48 3.96
N GLY A 135 7.36 -10.95 3.95
CA GLY A 135 6.51 -11.01 2.77
C GLY A 135 5.51 -9.85 2.72
N GLN A 136 4.96 -9.59 1.54
CA GLN A 136 3.80 -8.75 1.33
C GLN A 136 2.58 -9.64 1.06
N PHE A 137 1.41 -9.30 1.57
CA PHE A 137 0.21 -10.12 1.52
C PHE A 137 -1.03 -9.31 1.15
N LEU A 138 -1.99 -9.95 0.50
CA LEU A 138 -3.35 -9.47 0.26
C LEU A 138 -4.36 -10.32 1.03
N ILE A 139 -5.40 -9.68 1.54
CA ILE A 139 -6.58 -10.34 2.12
C ILE A 139 -7.82 -9.50 1.84
N ASP A 140 -8.98 -10.16 1.70
CA ASP A 140 -10.27 -9.46 1.69
C ASP A 140 -10.57 -8.97 3.10
N VAL A 141 -10.90 -7.69 3.24
CA VAL A 141 -11.16 -7.07 4.54
C VAL A 141 -12.33 -7.75 5.24
N ARG A 142 -13.32 -8.28 4.50
CA ARG A 142 -14.44 -9.02 5.09
C ARG A 142 -14.00 -10.30 5.77
N ALA A 143 -12.93 -10.94 5.27
CA ALA A 143 -12.35 -12.13 5.89
C ALA A 143 -11.56 -11.79 7.17
N ALA A 144 -10.83 -10.67 7.18
CA ALA A 144 -10.07 -10.22 8.35
C ALA A 144 -10.93 -9.51 9.42
N LEU A 145 -12.03 -8.90 8.99
CA LEU A 145 -12.89 -8.01 9.78
C LEU A 145 -14.36 -8.24 9.42
N VAL A 146 -14.92 -9.33 9.94
CA VAL A 146 -16.33 -9.73 9.71
C VAL A 146 -17.33 -8.63 10.08
N GLU A 147 -16.96 -7.73 10.98
CA GLU A 147 -17.76 -6.57 11.37
C GLU A 147 -17.98 -5.57 10.21
N LEU A 148 -17.15 -5.60 9.16
CA LEU A 148 -17.36 -4.78 7.95
C LEU A 148 -18.67 -5.14 7.25
N GLU A 149 -19.00 -6.43 7.09
CA GLU A 149 -20.25 -6.84 6.43
C GLU A 149 -21.48 -6.39 7.22
N GLN A 150 -21.39 -6.42 8.56
CA GLN A 150 -22.47 -5.92 9.43
C GLN A 150 -22.70 -4.42 9.22
N VAL A 151 -21.63 -3.64 9.08
CA VAL A 151 -21.69 -2.19 8.84
C VAL A 151 -22.18 -1.85 7.44
N LEU A 152 -21.81 -2.64 6.43
CA LEU A 152 -22.33 -2.47 5.07
C LEU A 152 -23.82 -2.86 4.97
N GLY A 153 -24.26 -3.77 5.82
CA GLY A 153 -25.62 -4.29 5.85
C GLY A 153 -25.88 -5.34 4.77
N PRO A 154 -26.98 -6.10 4.88
CA PRO A 154 -27.26 -7.25 4.01
C PRO A 154 -27.51 -6.85 2.55
N GLU A 155 -28.17 -5.71 2.32
CA GLU A 155 -28.48 -5.23 0.96
C GLU A 155 -27.21 -4.93 0.18
N PHE A 156 -26.31 -4.10 0.73
CA PHE A 156 -25.06 -3.79 0.05
C PHE A 156 -24.12 -4.99 -0.02
N SER A 157 -24.01 -5.78 1.06
CA SER A 157 -23.14 -6.96 1.08
C SER A 157 -23.54 -8.00 0.03
N SER A 158 -24.83 -8.09 -0.32
CA SER A 158 -25.32 -8.98 -1.40
C SER A 158 -24.89 -8.55 -2.81
N LEU A 159 -24.53 -7.28 -2.99
CA LEU A 159 -24.04 -6.74 -4.26
C LEU A 159 -22.52 -6.91 -4.43
N LEU A 160 -21.82 -7.25 -3.35
CA LEU A 160 -20.38 -7.42 -3.38
C LEU A 160 -19.99 -8.74 -4.06
N PRO A 161 -18.86 -8.76 -4.79
CA PRO A 161 -18.35 -9.99 -5.35
C PRO A 161 -17.97 -11.01 -4.24
N PRO A 162 -17.95 -12.32 -4.57
CA PRO A 162 -17.50 -13.35 -3.65
C PRO A 162 -16.08 -13.06 -3.13
N ILE A 163 -15.80 -13.52 -1.90
CA ILE A 163 -14.47 -13.38 -1.29
C ILE A 163 -13.46 -14.25 -2.06
N ARG A 164 -12.59 -13.59 -2.83
CA ARG A 164 -11.48 -14.24 -3.54
C ARG A 164 -10.28 -14.52 -2.63
N PHE A 165 -10.02 -13.63 -1.68
CA PHE A 165 -8.86 -13.68 -0.78
C PHE A 165 -9.30 -13.97 0.66
N ALA A 166 -9.79 -15.18 0.91
CA ALA A 166 -10.32 -15.60 2.22
C ALA A 166 -9.23 -15.77 3.29
N SER A 167 -7.97 -15.90 2.88
CA SER A 167 -6.79 -15.96 3.73
C SER A 167 -5.68 -15.10 3.12
N PRO A 168 -4.62 -14.77 3.87
CA PRO A 168 -3.50 -13.99 3.34
C PRO A 168 -2.84 -14.68 2.14
N VAL A 169 -2.85 -14.04 0.99
CA VAL A 169 -2.16 -14.47 -0.23
C VAL A 169 -0.88 -13.67 -0.41
N GLY A 170 0.25 -14.35 -0.51
CA GLY A 170 1.55 -13.71 -0.65
C GLY A 170 1.71 -13.05 -2.02
N LEU A 171 2.30 -11.86 -2.04
CA LEU A 171 2.85 -11.21 -3.22
C LEU A 171 4.36 -11.37 -3.17
N ARG A 172 4.93 -12.07 -4.15
CA ARG A 172 6.36 -12.38 -4.19
C ARG A 172 6.87 -12.31 -5.61
N ARG A 173 8.06 -11.72 -5.79
CA ARG A 173 8.84 -11.83 -7.02
C ARG A 173 9.85 -12.94 -6.88
N ASP A 174 10.11 -13.65 -7.97
CA ASP A 174 11.22 -14.59 -8.01
C ASP A 174 12.55 -13.84 -8.02
N ALA A 175 13.46 -14.30 -7.17
CA ALA A 175 14.84 -13.84 -7.22
C ALA A 175 15.51 -14.45 -8.46
N PRO A 176 16.22 -13.65 -9.28
CA PRO A 176 17.07 -14.19 -10.33
C PRO A 176 18.06 -15.20 -9.74
N PRO A 177 18.45 -16.25 -10.50
CA PRO A 177 19.42 -17.24 -10.03
C PRO A 177 20.70 -16.58 -9.48
N GLY A 178 21.08 -16.94 -8.25
CA GLY A 178 22.24 -16.38 -7.54
C GLY A 178 21.96 -15.06 -6.79
N GLN A 179 20.74 -14.52 -6.84
CA GLN A 179 20.33 -13.35 -6.07
C GLN A 179 19.35 -13.68 -4.93
N GLU A 180 19.13 -14.96 -4.60
CA GLU A 180 18.15 -15.39 -3.60
C GLU A 180 18.39 -14.78 -2.22
N ASN A 181 19.64 -14.46 -1.90
CA ASN A 181 20.04 -13.83 -0.65
C ASN A 181 20.16 -12.30 -0.73
N HIS A 182 19.90 -11.69 -1.88
CA HIS A 182 19.97 -10.23 -2.02
C HIS A 182 18.89 -9.59 -1.13
N PRO A 183 19.20 -8.56 -0.33
CA PRO A 183 18.27 -7.98 0.65
C PRO A 183 16.88 -7.61 0.10
N ARG A 184 16.80 -7.23 -1.19
CA ARG A 184 15.53 -6.92 -1.87
C ARG A 184 14.57 -8.12 -1.99
N TYR A 185 15.08 -9.33 -2.15
CA TYR A 185 14.27 -10.56 -2.26
C TYR A 185 14.11 -11.25 -0.90
N GLN A 186 14.89 -10.83 0.10
CA GLN A 186 14.66 -11.21 1.50
C GLN A 186 13.51 -10.42 2.12
N ARG A 187 13.07 -9.32 1.48
CA ARG A 187 12.02 -8.43 1.98
C ARG A 187 11.13 -7.94 0.86
N GLU A 188 9.97 -8.58 0.70
CA GLU A 188 8.93 -8.06 -0.18
C GLU A 188 8.18 -6.92 0.50
N LYS A 189 8.31 -5.72 -0.08
CA LYS A 189 7.69 -4.48 0.41
C LYS A 189 7.41 -3.54 -0.77
N ASN A 190 6.64 -2.48 -0.53
CA ASN A 190 6.39 -1.38 -1.47
C ASN A 190 5.52 -1.72 -2.68
N TRP A 191 4.74 -2.80 -2.56
CA TRP A 191 3.68 -3.11 -3.51
C TRP A 191 2.57 -2.05 -3.39
N ALA A 192 2.23 -1.43 -4.52
CA ALA A 192 1.14 -0.47 -4.66
C ALA A 192 0.06 -1.05 -5.57
N PRO A 193 -1.16 -1.26 -5.10
CA PRO A 193 -2.26 -1.71 -5.95
C PRO A 193 -2.59 -0.61 -6.96
N GLY A 194 -2.86 -1.01 -8.19
CA GLY A 194 -3.26 -0.16 -9.29
C GLY A 194 -4.38 -0.82 -10.09
N GLN A 195 -5.23 0.00 -10.68
CA GLN A 195 -6.37 -0.46 -11.45
C GLN A 195 -6.45 0.35 -12.72
N SER A 196 -6.23 -0.30 -13.85
CA SER A 196 -6.35 0.36 -15.14
C SER A 196 -7.83 0.62 -15.43
N PRO A 197 -8.23 1.86 -15.80
CA PRO A 197 -9.60 2.14 -16.22
C PRO A 197 -9.97 1.43 -17.53
N PHE A 198 -8.97 1.09 -18.35
CA PHE A 198 -9.12 0.47 -19.67
C PHE A 198 -8.82 -1.03 -19.67
N GLY A 199 -8.38 -1.58 -18.53
CA GLY A 199 -8.18 -3.02 -18.32
C GLY A 199 -9.49 -3.72 -17.94
N SER A 200 -9.40 -5.04 -17.75
CA SER A 200 -10.52 -5.81 -17.20
C SER A 200 -10.87 -5.29 -15.80
N VAL A 201 -12.16 -5.21 -15.48
CA VAL A 201 -12.61 -4.77 -14.15
C VAL A 201 -12.14 -5.69 -13.01
N SER A 202 -11.89 -6.97 -13.32
CA SER A 202 -11.37 -7.97 -12.38
C SER A 202 -9.84 -8.00 -12.30
N GLU A 203 -9.15 -7.25 -13.15
CA GLU A 203 -7.70 -7.20 -13.18
C GLU A 203 -7.18 -6.47 -11.93
N LEU A 204 -6.25 -7.10 -11.23
CA LEU A 204 -5.53 -6.49 -10.12
C LEU A 204 -4.07 -6.28 -10.55
N LEU A 205 -3.71 -5.02 -10.80
CA LEU A 205 -2.34 -4.65 -11.08
C LEU A 205 -1.65 -4.21 -9.79
N LEU A 206 -0.37 -4.49 -9.68
CA LEU A 206 0.43 -4.15 -8.52
C LEU A 206 1.79 -3.63 -8.98
N MET A 207 2.14 -2.42 -8.59
CA MET A 207 3.47 -1.87 -8.83
C MET A 207 4.40 -2.25 -7.67
N ALA A 208 5.46 -3.00 -7.94
CA ALA A 208 6.41 -3.45 -6.93
C ALA A 208 7.73 -2.69 -7.10
N GLU A 209 7.98 -1.74 -6.19
CA GLU A 209 8.99 -0.71 -6.39
C GLU A 209 8.68 0.12 -7.67
N PRO A 210 8.99 1.42 -7.71
CA PRO A 210 8.57 2.25 -8.82
C PRO A 210 9.18 1.73 -10.13
N GLY A 211 8.33 1.35 -11.09
CA GLY A 211 8.78 0.96 -12.43
C GLY A 211 8.64 -0.53 -12.78
N GLN A 212 8.23 -1.42 -11.86
CA GLN A 212 7.83 -2.78 -12.21
C GLN A 212 6.34 -2.98 -11.98
N LEU A 213 5.60 -3.26 -13.06
CA LEU A 213 4.16 -3.51 -13.00
C LEU A 213 3.90 -5.01 -13.08
N PHE A 214 3.18 -5.53 -12.10
CA PHE A 214 2.76 -6.92 -12.02
C PHE A 214 1.25 -7.04 -12.14
N ARG A 215 0.78 -8.18 -12.62
CA ARG A 215 -0.63 -8.58 -12.62
C ARG A 215 -0.79 -9.77 -11.70
N TRP A 216 -1.83 -9.75 -10.86
CA TRP A 216 -2.18 -10.92 -10.06
C TRP A 216 -2.81 -12.02 -10.93
N ILE A 217 -2.40 -13.29 -10.76
CA ILE A 217 -2.92 -14.43 -11.55
C ILE A 217 -3.62 -15.47 -10.67
N SER A 218 -2.92 -16.01 -9.66
CA SER A 218 -3.39 -17.15 -8.87
C SER A 218 -2.94 -17.10 -7.41
N ASN A 219 -3.17 -18.17 -6.63
CA ASN A 219 -2.62 -18.25 -5.27
C ASN A 219 -1.23 -18.92 -5.23
N ASP A 220 -0.94 -19.82 -6.18
CA ASP A 220 0.31 -20.58 -6.23
C ASP A 220 1.42 -19.78 -6.92
N GLU A 221 1.09 -19.16 -8.05
CA GLU A 221 1.93 -18.19 -8.77
C GLU A 221 1.19 -16.85 -8.76
N PRO A 222 1.42 -16.02 -7.72
CA PRO A 222 0.52 -14.94 -7.42
C PRO A 222 0.60 -13.78 -8.41
N VAL A 223 1.74 -13.58 -9.05
CA VAL A 223 1.96 -12.42 -9.91
C VAL A 223 2.79 -12.75 -11.15
N GLU A 224 2.45 -12.13 -12.28
CA GLU A 224 3.30 -12.07 -13.48
C GLU A 224 3.74 -10.64 -13.75
N LEU A 225 4.93 -10.49 -14.32
CA LEU A 225 5.41 -9.19 -14.79
C LEU A 225 4.68 -8.79 -16.08
N VAL A 226 4.09 -7.60 -16.09
CA VAL A 226 3.32 -7.07 -17.24
C VAL A 226 4.22 -6.38 -18.26
N LEU A 227 5.27 -5.71 -17.79
CA LEU A 227 6.18 -4.93 -18.64
C LEU A 227 7.41 -5.76 -18.99
N GLY A 228 7.72 -5.84 -20.29
CA GLY A 228 8.94 -6.48 -20.76
C GLY A 228 10.16 -5.57 -20.63
N ALA A 229 11.37 -6.13 -20.83
CA ALA A 229 12.61 -5.37 -20.76
C ALA A 229 12.68 -4.16 -21.73
N LYS A 230 11.90 -4.17 -22.82
CA LYS A 230 11.80 -3.05 -23.77
C LYS A 230 10.95 -1.89 -23.26
N ASP A 231 9.95 -2.21 -22.44
CA ASP A 231 9.03 -1.24 -21.82
C ASP A 231 9.67 -0.55 -20.60
N HIS A 232 10.87 -0.99 -20.22
CA HIS A 232 11.67 -0.38 -19.15
C HIS A 232 12.44 0.87 -19.60
N ARG A 233 12.28 1.34 -20.84
CA ARG A 233 12.92 2.57 -21.35
C ARG A 233 12.02 3.77 -21.12
N SER A 234 12.61 4.92 -20.79
CA SER A 234 11.84 6.17 -20.69
C SER A 234 11.19 6.48 -22.04
N ALA A 235 9.94 6.92 -22.01
CA ALA A 235 9.32 7.54 -23.18
C ALA A 235 9.78 8.99 -23.37
N VAL A 236 10.48 9.56 -22.38
CA VAL A 236 10.98 10.93 -22.39
C VAL A 236 12.48 10.90 -22.64
N GLU A 237 12.91 11.44 -23.79
CA GLU A 237 14.31 11.62 -24.12
C GLU A 237 14.87 12.91 -23.51
N GLU A 238 16.10 12.87 -23.01
CA GLU A 238 16.81 14.06 -22.55
C GLU A 238 17.19 14.94 -23.74
N PRO A 239 17.02 16.28 -23.68
CA PRO A 239 16.50 17.07 -22.54
C PRO A 239 14.97 17.24 -22.55
N TYR A 240 14.35 17.22 -21.36
CA TYR A 240 12.93 17.55 -21.19
C TYR A 240 12.66 18.65 -20.15
N PRO A 241 11.90 19.72 -20.50
CA PRO A 241 11.41 20.04 -21.85
C PRO A 241 12.59 20.28 -22.81
N ALA A 242 12.37 20.16 -24.13
CA ALA A 242 13.42 20.22 -25.15
C ALA A 242 14.30 21.50 -25.11
N THR A 243 13.84 22.54 -24.40
CA THR A 243 14.54 23.80 -24.18
C THR A 243 15.55 23.76 -23.02
N ALA A 244 15.55 22.69 -22.21
CA ALA A 244 16.49 22.54 -21.10
C ALA A 244 17.86 22.06 -21.62
N LYS A 245 18.93 22.36 -20.88
CA LYS A 245 20.27 21.90 -21.28
C LYS A 245 20.47 20.45 -20.86
N PRO A 246 21.22 19.65 -21.66
CA PRO A 246 21.64 18.32 -21.25
C PRO A 246 22.36 18.36 -19.89
N GLY A 247 21.98 17.48 -18.97
CA GLY A 247 22.46 17.42 -17.59
C GLY A 247 21.72 18.32 -16.60
N GLU A 248 20.80 19.20 -17.04
CA GLU A 248 19.97 20.03 -16.15
C GLU A 248 18.59 19.41 -15.88
N THR A 249 18.23 18.31 -16.56
CA THR A 249 16.92 17.66 -16.46
C THR A 249 16.95 16.38 -15.62
N TRP A 250 15.82 16.07 -14.98
CA TRP A 250 15.67 14.98 -14.00
C TRP A 250 15.57 13.60 -14.69
N HIS A 251 16.63 13.16 -15.36
CA HIS A 251 16.70 11.81 -15.91
C HIS A 251 17.52 10.89 -15.01
N SER A 252 17.10 9.63 -14.95
CA SER A 252 17.86 8.58 -14.29
C SER A 252 19.15 8.34 -15.06
N ARG A 253 20.25 8.09 -14.34
CA ARG A 253 21.54 7.74 -14.96
C ARG A 253 21.50 6.47 -15.81
N LYS A 254 20.38 5.73 -15.77
CA LYS A 254 20.19 4.44 -16.47
C LYS A 254 19.24 4.55 -17.66
N SER A 255 18.67 5.73 -17.97
CA SER A 255 17.69 5.94 -19.06
C SER A 255 16.56 4.90 -19.04
N MET A 256 16.07 4.58 -17.84
CA MET A 256 14.99 3.60 -17.64
C MET A 256 13.62 4.30 -17.67
N THR A 257 12.52 3.66 -17.28
CA THR A 257 11.16 4.23 -17.38
C THR A 257 11.06 5.65 -16.79
N CYS A 258 10.04 6.42 -17.19
CA CYS A 258 9.75 7.76 -16.62
C CYS A 258 9.74 7.75 -15.07
N VAL A 259 9.40 6.60 -14.48
CA VAL A 259 9.41 6.37 -13.03
C VAL A 259 10.82 6.42 -12.44
N HIS A 260 11.77 5.78 -13.11
CA HIS A 260 13.17 5.79 -12.69
C HIS A 260 13.75 7.19 -12.85
N ASP A 261 13.32 7.94 -13.86
CA ASP A 261 13.71 9.33 -14.08
C ASP A 261 13.29 10.24 -12.91
N VAL A 262 12.07 10.08 -12.39
CA VAL A 262 11.61 10.80 -11.19
C VAL A 262 12.32 10.31 -9.91
N MET A 263 12.61 9.01 -9.80
CA MET A 263 13.21 8.42 -8.59
C MET A 263 14.72 8.55 -8.48
N LEU A 264 15.42 8.81 -9.59
CA LEU A 264 16.88 8.87 -9.76
C LEU A 264 17.63 7.54 -9.43
N HIS A 265 17.16 6.74 -8.44
CA HIS A 265 17.62 5.39 -8.10
C HIS A 265 16.61 4.66 -7.18
N ASP A 266 16.49 3.33 -7.32
CA ASP A 266 15.54 2.50 -6.54
C ASP A 266 15.92 2.35 -5.06
N GLU A 267 17.15 2.73 -4.68
CA GLU A 267 17.80 2.40 -3.40
C GLU A 267 17.20 3.10 -2.17
N HIS A 268 16.12 3.85 -2.34
CA HIS A 268 15.61 4.76 -1.31
C HIS A 268 14.08 4.80 -1.25
N VAL A 269 13.38 3.85 -1.86
CA VAL A 269 11.91 3.82 -1.82
C VAL A 269 11.42 3.30 -0.47
N HIS A 270 10.62 4.10 0.24
CA HIS A 270 10.12 3.73 1.56
C HIS A 270 8.68 3.23 1.57
N GLN A 271 7.80 3.92 0.84
CA GLN A 271 6.37 3.59 0.72
C GLN A 271 5.81 4.13 -0.60
N SER A 272 4.70 3.53 -1.03
CA SER A 272 3.93 3.93 -2.22
C SER A 272 2.45 3.96 -1.86
N THR A 273 1.70 4.95 -2.35
CA THR A 273 0.22 4.93 -2.25
C THR A 273 -0.34 3.93 -3.27
N PRO A 274 -1.57 3.44 -3.08
CA PRO A 274 -2.36 2.92 -4.20
C PRO A 274 -2.30 3.90 -5.39
N MET A 275 -2.28 3.35 -6.59
CA MET A 275 -2.34 4.13 -7.83
C MET A 275 -3.78 4.55 -8.10
N LEU A 276 -3.96 5.83 -8.39
CA LEU A 276 -5.25 6.45 -8.67
C LEU A 276 -5.40 6.68 -10.15
N THR A 277 -6.58 6.48 -10.72
CA THR A 277 -6.83 6.94 -12.09
C THR A 277 -7.14 8.43 -12.10
N LEU A 278 -6.45 9.19 -12.95
CA LEU A 278 -6.65 10.62 -13.16
C LEU A 278 -6.99 10.88 -14.63
N THR A 279 -8.17 11.40 -14.89
CA THR A 279 -8.58 11.86 -16.23
C THR A 279 -8.39 13.37 -16.33
N LEU A 280 -7.53 13.79 -17.27
CA LEU A 280 -7.19 15.17 -17.58
C LEU A 280 -8.18 15.73 -18.61
N CYS A 281 -9.12 16.54 -18.13
CA CYS A 281 -10.26 17.01 -18.93
C CYS A 281 -10.29 18.53 -19.08
N HIS A 282 -10.85 19.01 -20.19
CA HIS A 282 -11.34 20.38 -20.26
C HIS A 282 -12.58 20.54 -19.36
N ARG A 283 -12.74 21.70 -18.74
CA ARG A 283 -13.86 21.97 -17.83
C ARG A 283 -15.19 21.86 -18.59
N GLY A 284 -16.04 20.90 -18.21
CA GLY A 284 -17.35 20.67 -18.81
C GLY A 284 -17.44 19.48 -19.77
N SER A 285 -16.31 18.82 -20.09
CA SER A 285 -16.27 17.61 -20.92
C SER A 285 -15.28 16.63 -20.30
N CYS A 286 -15.76 15.56 -19.67
CA CYS A 286 -14.86 14.63 -18.97
C CYS A 286 -15.27 13.18 -19.14
N GLU A 287 -15.05 12.67 -20.35
CA GLU A 287 -15.11 11.25 -20.64
C GLU A 287 -13.69 10.68 -20.63
N PRO A 288 -13.42 9.62 -19.84
CA PRO A 288 -12.11 9.00 -19.80
C PRO A 288 -11.81 8.23 -21.09
N ASP A 289 -10.68 8.52 -21.70
CA ASP A 289 -10.10 7.80 -22.83
C ASP A 289 -8.60 7.56 -22.63
N ARG A 290 -8.02 6.72 -23.51
CA ARG A 290 -6.61 6.31 -23.41
C ARG A 290 -5.61 7.45 -23.59
N GLN A 291 -6.02 8.59 -24.13
CA GLN A 291 -5.17 9.75 -24.40
C GLN A 291 -5.22 10.77 -23.27
N ASN A 292 -6.33 10.81 -22.52
CA ASN A 292 -6.56 11.79 -21.47
C ASN A 292 -6.52 11.22 -20.06
N THR A 293 -6.32 9.90 -19.89
CA THR A 293 -6.35 9.26 -18.57
C THR A 293 -5.02 8.59 -18.24
N VAL A 294 -4.49 8.92 -17.07
CA VAL A 294 -3.24 8.41 -16.51
C VAL A 294 -3.47 7.72 -15.17
N MET A 295 -2.64 6.75 -14.80
CA MET A 295 -2.56 6.24 -13.44
C MET A 295 -1.56 7.09 -12.65
N LEU A 296 -1.89 7.51 -11.44
CA LEU A 296 -1.10 8.40 -10.61
C LEU A 296 -0.74 7.67 -9.31
N GLY A 297 0.56 7.50 -9.04
CA GLY A 297 1.07 6.99 -7.77
C GLY A 297 1.83 8.06 -7.01
N MET A 298 1.81 8.02 -5.68
CA MET A 298 2.72 8.82 -4.86
C MET A 298 3.72 7.90 -4.18
N VAL A 299 4.99 8.30 -4.19
CA VAL A 299 6.07 7.53 -3.60
C VAL A 299 6.78 8.38 -2.56
N GLN A 300 7.00 7.79 -1.39
CA GLN A 300 7.81 8.35 -0.35
C GLN A 300 9.23 7.83 -0.49
N ARG A 301 10.17 8.76 -0.69
CA ARG A 301 11.60 8.49 -0.72
C ARG A 301 12.20 8.73 0.66
N ARG A 302 13.03 7.81 1.11
CA ARG A 302 13.90 7.96 2.27
C ARG A 302 15.20 8.67 1.84
N GLN A 303 15.57 9.74 2.51
CA GLN A 303 16.91 10.30 2.43
C GLN A 303 17.60 10.07 3.77
N ASP A 304 18.78 9.46 3.72
CA ASP A 304 19.69 9.35 4.86
C ASP A 304 20.90 10.25 4.56
N PRO A 305 20.87 11.55 4.92
CA PRO A 305 21.98 12.45 4.65
C PRO A 305 23.24 12.00 5.42
N PRO A 306 24.43 11.97 4.79
CA PRO A 306 25.65 11.45 5.41
C PRO A 306 26.05 12.11 6.74
N ALA A 307 25.57 13.34 6.98
CA ALA A 307 25.94 14.17 8.14
C ALA A 307 24.80 14.37 9.16
N ALA A 308 23.61 13.80 8.95
CA ALA A 308 22.47 14.00 9.84
C ALA A 308 22.17 12.74 10.67
N PRO A 309 21.93 12.86 12.00
CA PRO A 309 21.57 11.72 12.84
C PRO A 309 20.10 11.28 12.67
N PHE A 310 19.38 11.84 11.69
CA PHE A 310 17.96 11.58 11.46
C PHE A 310 17.68 11.27 9.98
N THR A 311 16.83 10.28 9.76
CA THR A 311 16.28 9.93 8.45
C THR A 311 15.23 10.98 8.04
N CYS A 312 15.34 11.49 6.81
CA CYS A 312 14.37 12.39 6.21
C CYS A 312 13.49 11.64 5.20
N PHE A 313 12.24 12.07 5.02
CA PHE A 313 11.36 11.52 4.00
C PHE A 313 10.87 12.63 3.06
N HIS A 314 10.94 12.38 1.76
CA HIS A 314 10.47 13.28 0.71
C HIS A 314 9.34 12.62 -0.08
N LEU A 315 8.27 13.36 -0.37
CA LEU A 315 7.13 12.87 -1.15
C LEU A 315 7.29 13.29 -2.61
N GLN A 316 7.15 12.33 -3.51
CA GLN A 316 7.13 12.57 -4.95
C GLN A 316 5.84 12.04 -5.56
N ILE A 317 5.32 12.75 -6.56
CA ILE A 317 4.10 12.40 -7.31
C ILE A 317 4.54 11.86 -8.67
N MET A 318 3.94 10.75 -9.11
CA MET A 318 4.23 10.08 -10.38
C MET A 318 2.95 9.85 -11.17
N GLY A 319 2.95 10.15 -12.47
CA GLY A 319 1.89 9.81 -13.42
C GLY A 319 2.36 8.78 -14.45
N PHE A 320 1.44 7.94 -14.90
CA PHE A 320 1.62 6.80 -15.80
C PHE A 320 0.59 6.82 -16.92
#